data_AF-A0A2A5VTQ9-F1
#
_entry.id   AF-A0A2A5VTQ9-F1
#
_cell.length_a   1.000
_cell.length_b   1.000
_cell.length_c   1.000
_cell.angle_alpha   90.00
_cell.angle_beta   90.00
_cell.angle_gamma   90.00
#
_symmetry.space_group_name_H-M   'P 1'
#
loop_
_entity.id
_entity.type
_entity.pdbx_description
1 polymer ?
#
loop_
_entity_poly.entity_id
_entity_poly.type
_entity_poly.pdbx_seq_one_letter_code
_entity_poly.pdbx_strand_id
1 'polypeptide(L)'
;MQVLLCPEPMDPEALLAVTPEELAQALLLRRQVLKEELPNVIRTLEAEEESLEPRVQRIVTSHRSTNDKVSELKKKRNSAQKEAGAILGVVKGARDSLAVSGKMVNLDPHWKKEKLLDELEQIEDSIQTSALDHRAEKKLLDRRKKLLEENDRWLKSRRESNPEMATFIDSRSKMNTLYRKADNAHRRMIEIVEKAQPMYEKKVVLTAELREIRRQLDRAKELLAQSDHAIAHWERRLKDGFGELGGGFPDLMAANIRVSKGGRSSFARNSKPKRGGAAPRGEEE
;
A
#
# COMPACT_ATOMS: atom_id res chain seq x y z
N MET A 1 4.23 16.00 32.50
CA MET A 1 4.23 14.57 32.17
C MET A 1 4.24 13.79 33.49
N GLN A 2 3.06 13.44 34.01
CA GLN A 2 2.99 12.46 35.10
C GLN A 2 3.17 11.09 34.46
N VAL A 3 4.29 10.45 34.78
CA VAL A 3 4.54 9.06 34.45
C VAL A 3 3.50 8.26 35.23
N LEU A 4 2.52 7.69 34.53
CA LEU A 4 1.64 6.68 35.11
C LEU A 4 2.52 5.49 35.46
N LEU A 5 2.91 5.41 36.74
CA LEU A 5 3.52 4.23 37.34
C LEU A 5 2.64 3.04 36.98
N CYS A 6 3.23 2.03 36.34
CA CYS A 6 2.57 0.74 36.19
C CYS A 6 2.17 0.28 37.60
N PRO A 7 0.92 -0.12 37.85
CA PRO A 7 0.54 -0.65 39.15
C PRO A 7 1.45 -1.84 39.46
N GLU A 8 2.01 -1.87 40.67
CA GLU A 8 2.86 -2.97 41.10
C GLU A 8 2.11 -4.31 40.91
N PRO A 9 2.82 -5.40 40.54
CA PRO A 9 2.20 -6.69 40.40
C PRO A 9 1.54 -7.08 41.73
N MET A 10 0.19 -7.14 41.72
CA MET A 10 -0.59 -7.54 42.88
C MET A 10 -0.15 -8.93 43.37
N ASP A 11 0.02 -9.05 44.68
CA ASP A 11 0.32 -10.32 45.34
C ASP A 11 -0.76 -11.36 45.01
N PRO A 12 -0.41 -12.57 44.51
CA PRO A 12 -1.37 -13.62 44.19
C PRO A 12 -2.26 -14.01 45.39
N GLU A 13 -1.76 -13.95 46.62
CA GLU A 13 -2.58 -14.21 47.82
C GLU A 13 -3.63 -13.12 48.03
N ALA A 14 -3.27 -11.86 47.77
CA ALA A 14 -4.19 -10.74 47.83
C ALA A 14 -5.29 -10.84 46.76
N LEU A 15 -4.98 -11.31 45.54
CA LEU A 15 -5.97 -11.52 44.48
C LEU A 15 -6.99 -12.61 44.81
N LEU A 16 -6.57 -13.65 45.52
CA LEU A 16 -7.46 -14.74 45.95
C LEU A 16 -8.34 -14.35 47.14
N ALA A 17 -7.92 -13.36 47.93
CA ALA A 17 -8.67 -12.85 49.07
C ALA A 17 -9.78 -11.85 48.70
N VAL A 18 -9.76 -11.29 47.49
CA VAL A 18 -10.73 -10.29 47.04
C VAL A 18 -12.15 -10.86 47.02
N THR A 19 -13.06 -10.20 47.74
CA THR A 19 -14.47 -10.59 47.75
C THR A 19 -15.20 -10.14 46.47
N PRO A 20 -16.27 -10.83 46.05
CA PRO A 20 -17.08 -10.41 44.91
C PRO A 20 -17.64 -8.99 45.07
N GLU A 21 -17.92 -8.57 46.30
CA GLU A 21 -18.39 -7.23 46.65
C GLU A 21 -17.32 -6.17 46.40
N GLU A 22 -16.10 -6.38 46.91
CA GLU A 22 -14.96 -5.46 46.67
C GLU A 22 -14.65 -5.32 45.18
N LEU A 23 -14.69 -6.43 44.43
CA LEU A 23 -14.47 -6.41 42.98
C LEU A 23 -15.57 -5.63 42.26
N ALA A 24 -16.83 -5.82 42.63
CA ALA A 24 -17.95 -5.09 42.06
C ALA A 24 -17.92 -3.59 42.40
N GLN A 25 -17.52 -3.23 43.62
CA GLN A 25 -17.30 -1.84 44.03
C GLN A 25 -16.16 -1.20 43.22
N ALA A 26 -15.02 -1.90 43.06
CA ALA A 26 -13.91 -1.40 42.25
C ALA A 26 -14.30 -1.21 40.77
N LEU A 27 -15.08 -2.14 40.21
CA LEU A 27 -15.61 -2.03 38.85
C LEU A 27 -16.60 -0.87 38.69
N LEU A 28 -17.46 -0.65 39.69
CA LEU A 28 -18.40 0.47 39.72
C LEU A 28 -17.65 1.81 39.77
N LEU A 29 -16.71 1.96 40.70
CA LEU A 29 -15.88 3.16 40.83
C LEU A 29 -15.14 3.46 39.53
N ARG A 30 -14.50 2.45 38.93
CA ARG A 30 -13.83 2.60 37.63
C ARG A 30 -14.78 3.11 36.55
N ARG A 31 -16.02 2.59 36.49
CA ARG A 31 -17.02 3.01 35.49
C ARG A 31 -17.52 4.44 35.75
N GLN A 32 -17.66 4.85 37.00
CA GLN A 32 -18.02 6.23 37.37
C GLN A 32 -16.91 7.21 36.95
N VAL A 33 -15.65 6.91 37.30
CA VAL A 33 -14.49 7.71 36.88
C VAL A 33 -14.41 7.79 35.35
N LEU A 34 -14.56 6.66 34.65
CA LEU A 34 -14.58 6.65 33.18
C LEU A 34 -15.69 7.54 32.61
N LYS A 35 -16.90 7.52 33.20
CA LYS A 35 -18.00 8.37 32.74
C LYS A 35 -17.69 9.86 32.90
N GLU A 36 -16.95 10.24 33.94
CA GLU A 36 -16.54 11.63 34.17
C GLU A 36 -15.40 12.07 33.22
N GLU A 37 -14.46 11.17 32.93
CA GLU A 37 -13.28 11.46 32.10
C GLU A 37 -13.56 11.41 30.58
N LEU A 38 -14.41 10.47 30.13
CA LEU A 38 -14.69 10.23 28.71
C LEU A 38 -15.13 11.48 27.93
N PRO A 39 -15.99 12.38 28.45
CA PRO A 39 -16.35 13.60 27.74
C PRO A 39 -15.14 14.50 27.44
N ASN A 40 -14.15 14.57 28.34
CA ASN A 40 -12.94 15.34 28.11
C ASN A 40 -12.07 14.68 27.03
N VAL A 41 -11.94 13.35 27.07
CA VAL A 41 -11.21 12.57 26.04
C VAL A 41 -11.85 12.72 24.66
N ILE A 42 -13.19 12.71 24.58
CA ILE A 42 -13.91 12.93 23.33
C ILE A 42 -13.61 14.33 22.78
N ARG A 43 -13.67 15.37 23.63
CA ARG A 43 -13.35 16.74 23.21
C ARG A 43 -11.92 16.88 22.69
N THR A 44 -10.94 16.23 23.34
CA THR A 44 -9.55 16.25 22.88
C THR A 44 -9.40 15.56 21.53
N LEU A 45 -10.03 14.40 21.34
CA LEU A 45 -10.00 13.66 20.07
C LEU A 45 -10.71 14.42 18.94
N GLU A 46 -11.83 15.08 19.23
CA GLU A 46 -12.54 15.94 18.28
C GLU A 46 -11.68 17.13 17.84
N ALA A 47 -10.98 17.79 18.78
CA ALA A 47 -10.05 18.87 18.45
C ALA A 47 -8.85 18.39 17.63
N GLU A 48 -8.31 17.21 17.95
CA GLU A 48 -7.25 16.59 17.16
C GLU A 48 -7.72 16.26 15.74
N GLU A 49 -8.91 15.68 15.58
CA GLU A 49 -9.52 15.40 14.28
C GLU A 49 -9.70 16.69 13.46
N GLU A 50 -10.29 17.74 14.04
CA GLU A 50 -10.52 19.03 13.38
C GLU A 50 -9.21 19.68 12.92
N SER A 51 -8.13 19.52 13.69
CA SER A 51 -6.81 20.04 13.33
C SER A 51 -6.10 19.23 12.21
N LEU A 52 -6.30 17.91 12.19
CA LEU A 52 -5.61 16.99 11.28
C LEU A 52 -6.32 16.83 9.94
N GLU A 53 -7.64 16.84 9.92
CA GLU A 53 -8.46 16.68 8.72
C GLU A 53 -8.06 17.63 7.57
N PRO A 54 -7.90 18.96 7.76
CA PRO A 54 -7.49 19.85 6.67
C PRO A 54 -6.05 19.57 6.18
N ARG A 55 -5.18 19.01 7.03
CA ARG A 55 -3.82 18.62 6.61
C ARG A 55 -3.88 17.38 5.72
N VAL A 56 -4.69 16.39 6.10
CA VAL A 56 -4.91 15.18 5.30
C VAL A 56 -5.55 15.53 3.96
N GLN A 57 -6.60 16.35 3.95
CA GLN A 57 -7.26 16.78 2.70
C GLN A 57 -6.30 17.49 1.74
N ARG A 58 -5.45 18.40 2.24
CA ARG A 58 -4.42 19.07 1.42
C ARG A 58 -3.42 18.09 0.80
N ILE A 59 -2.97 17.09 1.56
CA ILE A 59 -2.00 16.11 1.04
C ILE A 59 -2.67 15.14 0.07
N VAL A 60 -3.91 14.71 0.32
CA VAL A 60 -4.67 13.85 -0.58
C VAL A 60 -4.93 14.54 -1.92
N THR A 61 -5.35 15.81 -1.90
CA THR A 61 -5.58 16.61 -3.12
C THR A 61 -4.28 16.86 -3.89
N SER A 62 -3.19 17.20 -3.19
CA SER A 62 -1.86 17.34 -3.80
C SER A 62 -1.38 16.04 -4.45
N HIS A 63 -1.52 14.91 -3.75
CA HIS A 63 -1.20 13.58 -4.27
C HIS A 63 -2.04 13.25 -5.50
N ARG A 64 -3.36 13.53 -5.47
CA ARG A 64 -4.25 13.34 -6.62
C ARG A 64 -3.77 14.13 -7.83
N SER A 65 -3.48 15.42 -7.67
CA SER A 65 -2.99 16.28 -8.75
C SER A 65 -1.66 15.77 -9.34
N THR A 66 -0.82 15.17 -8.50
CA THR A 66 0.46 14.59 -8.93
C THR A 66 0.25 13.31 -9.72
N ASN A 67 -0.68 12.45 -9.28
CA ASN A 67 -1.07 11.25 -10.02
C ASN A 67 -1.71 11.59 -11.38
N ASP A 68 -2.51 12.65 -11.45
CA ASP A 68 -3.12 13.10 -12.69
C ASP A 68 -2.03 13.54 -13.70
N LYS A 69 -1.03 14.31 -13.24
CA LYS A 69 0.15 14.67 -14.06
C LYS A 69 0.93 13.45 -14.54
N VAL A 70 1.16 12.47 -13.66
CA VAL A 70 1.84 11.21 -14.02
C VAL A 70 1.02 10.44 -15.06
N SER A 71 -0.30 10.39 -14.91
CA SER A 71 -1.22 9.75 -15.87
C SER A 71 -1.15 10.40 -17.25
N GLU A 72 -1.15 11.73 -17.32
CA GLU A 72 -0.97 12.46 -18.58
C GLU A 72 0.37 12.19 -19.25
N LEU A 73 1.46 12.15 -18.48
CA LEU A 73 2.78 11.82 -19.00
C LEU A 73 2.84 10.38 -19.52
N LYS A 74 2.21 9.43 -18.83
CA LYS A 74 2.06 8.04 -19.30
C LYS A 74 1.30 7.97 -20.63
N LYS A 75 0.20 8.72 -20.78
CA LYS A 75 -0.54 8.81 -22.04
C LYS A 75 0.34 9.34 -23.18
N LYS A 76 1.05 10.45 -22.95
CA LYS A 76 1.96 11.07 -23.93
C LYS A 76 3.12 10.13 -24.32
N ARG A 77 3.70 9.44 -23.34
CA ARG A 77 4.76 8.47 -23.57
C ARG A 77 4.25 7.30 -24.42
N ASN A 78 3.13 6.70 -24.02
CA ASN A 78 2.57 5.53 -24.68
C ASN A 78 2.13 5.84 -26.12
N SER A 79 1.54 7.01 -26.38
CA SER A 79 1.18 7.42 -27.74
C SER A 79 2.41 7.58 -28.62
N ALA A 80 3.45 8.27 -28.13
CA ALA A 80 4.70 8.47 -28.86
C ALA A 80 5.46 7.15 -29.10
N GLN A 81 5.49 6.24 -28.12
CA GLN A 81 6.08 4.90 -28.28
C GLN A 81 5.34 4.08 -29.33
N LYS A 82 3.99 4.09 -29.29
CA LYS A 82 3.17 3.37 -30.27
C LYS A 82 3.39 3.88 -31.69
N GLU A 83 3.41 5.20 -31.87
CA GLU A 83 3.71 5.83 -33.17
C GLU A 83 5.13 5.50 -33.62
N ALA A 84 6.12 5.53 -32.72
CA ALA A 84 7.50 5.19 -33.06
C ALA A 84 7.65 3.72 -33.47
N GLY A 85 6.95 2.80 -32.79
CA GLY A 85 6.92 1.38 -33.14
C GLY A 85 6.28 1.11 -34.50
N ALA A 86 5.20 1.82 -34.84
CA ALA A 86 4.58 1.74 -36.16
C ALA A 86 5.56 2.21 -37.27
N ILE A 87 6.26 3.32 -37.04
CA ILE A 87 7.28 3.82 -37.98
C ILE A 87 8.47 2.86 -38.05
N LEU A 88 8.89 2.24 -36.95
CA LEU A 88 9.96 1.26 -36.93
C LEU A 88 9.66 0.08 -37.87
N GLY A 89 8.41 -0.41 -37.88
CA GLY A 89 7.97 -1.44 -38.85
C GLY A 89 8.11 -0.99 -40.30
N VAL A 90 7.68 0.24 -40.61
CA VAL A 90 7.83 0.83 -41.95
C VAL A 90 9.32 0.99 -42.33
N VAL A 91 10.15 1.44 -41.40
CA VAL A 91 11.60 1.61 -41.60
C VAL A 91 12.28 0.26 -41.83
N LYS A 92 11.89 -0.80 -41.10
CA LYS A 92 12.37 -2.18 -41.32
C LYS A 92 11.98 -2.67 -42.73
N GLY A 93 10.71 -2.53 -43.14
CA GLY A 93 10.28 -2.93 -44.49
C GLY A 93 10.93 -2.14 -45.63
N ALA A 94 11.09 -0.81 -45.46
CA ALA A 94 11.80 0.02 -46.42
C ALA A 94 13.29 -0.34 -46.51
N ARG A 95 13.93 -0.66 -45.38
CA ARG A 95 15.31 -1.18 -45.34
C ARG A 95 15.43 -2.46 -46.14
N ASP A 96 14.55 -3.41 -45.94
CA ASP A 96 14.63 -4.73 -46.58
C ASP A 96 14.41 -4.59 -48.10
N SER A 97 13.49 -3.72 -48.53
CA SER A 97 13.28 -3.37 -49.95
C SER A 97 14.51 -2.70 -50.59
N LEU A 98 15.18 -1.81 -49.84
CA LEU A 98 16.41 -1.13 -50.28
C LEU A 98 17.60 -2.10 -50.33
N ALA A 99 17.64 -3.12 -49.48
CA ALA A 99 18.64 -4.17 -49.51
C ALA A 99 18.46 -5.08 -50.74
N VAL A 100 17.23 -5.53 -51.02
CA VAL A 100 16.92 -6.38 -52.18
C VAL A 100 17.17 -5.68 -53.51
N SER A 101 16.86 -4.38 -53.60
CA SER A 101 17.04 -3.61 -54.84
C SER A 101 18.49 -3.25 -55.17
N GLY A 102 19.46 -3.57 -54.31
CA GLY A 102 20.88 -3.25 -54.52
C GLY A 102 21.22 -1.75 -54.53
N LYS A 103 20.21 -0.88 -54.37
CA LYS A 103 20.33 0.59 -54.34
C LYS A 103 20.92 1.11 -53.03
N MET A 104 21.26 0.22 -52.09
CA MET A 104 22.00 0.57 -50.88
C MET A 104 23.51 0.64 -51.20
N VAL A 105 23.89 1.56 -52.09
CA VAL A 105 25.29 1.75 -52.52
C VAL A 105 26.12 2.32 -51.37
N ASN A 106 27.18 1.58 -51.04
CA ASN A 106 28.27 1.86 -50.12
C ASN A 106 27.90 2.27 -48.68
N LEU A 107 27.86 1.31 -47.77
CA LEU A 107 28.05 1.61 -46.34
C LEU A 107 28.92 0.57 -45.66
N ASP A 108 29.83 1.11 -44.87
CA ASP A 108 30.36 0.59 -43.61
C ASP A 108 29.43 -0.48 -42.99
N PRO A 109 30.00 -1.55 -42.44
CA PRO A 109 29.48 -2.89 -42.56
C PRO A 109 28.08 -3.06 -41.93
N HIS A 110 27.24 -3.79 -42.64
CA HIS A 110 25.82 -4.08 -42.37
C HIS A 110 25.49 -4.29 -40.88
N TRP A 111 26.38 -4.97 -40.15
CA TRP A 111 26.25 -5.26 -38.72
C TRP A 111 26.07 -4.02 -37.84
N LYS A 112 26.66 -2.87 -38.19
CA LYS A 112 26.58 -1.64 -37.37
C LYS A 112 25.19 -0.99 -37.44
N LYS A 113 24.40 -1.28 -38.48
CA LYS A 113 23.02 -0.79 -38.63
C LYS A 113 21.99 -1.71 -37.98
N GLU A 114 22.17 -3.03 -38.12
CA GLU A 114 21.36 -4.05 -37.44
C GLU A 114 21.44 -3.83 -35.94
N LYS A 115 22.66 -3.75 -35.41
CA LYS A 115 22.92 -3.54 -33.99
C LYS A 115 22.22 -2.30 -33.42
N LEU A 116 22.09 -1.22 -34.18
CA LEU A 116 21.47 0.02 -33.70
C LEU A 116 19.94 -0.07 -33.57
N LEU A 117 19.26 -0.76 -34.49
CA LEU A 117 17.80 -0.98 -34.40
C LEU A 117 17.48 -2.03 -33.33
N ASP A 118 18.27 -3.09 -33.30
CA ASP A 118 18.10 -4.18 -32.32
C ASP A 118 18.41 -3.69 -30.90
N GLU A 119 19.41 -2.81 -30.72
CA GLU A 119 19.66 -2.16 -29.42
C GLU A 119 18.54 -1.21 -29.00
N LEU A 120 17.89 -0.50 -29.94
CA LEU A 120 16.73 0.36 -29.62
C LEU A 120 15.50 -0.46 -29.21
N GLU A 121 15.29 -1.60 -29.86
CA GLU A 121 14.21 -2.55 -29.55
C GLU A 121 14.49 -3.25 -28.21
N GLN A 122 15.71 -3.72 -27.97
CA GLN A 122 16.12 -4.30 -26.68
C GLN A 122 15.96 -3.32 -25.52
N ILE A 123 16.29 -2.04 -25.71
CA ILE A 123 16.06 -1.00 -24.69
C ILE A 123 14.56 -0.84 -24.43
N GLU A 124 13.73 -0.81 -25.47
CA GLU A 124 12.28 -0.71 -25.32
C GLU A 124 11.70 -1.92 -24.57
N ASP A 125 12.09 -3.13 -24.95
CA ASP A 125 11.68 -4.36 -24.28
C ASP A 125 12.11 -4.37 -22.81
N SER A 126 13.34 -3.93 -22.53
CA SER A 126 13.82 -3.84 -21.14
C SER A 126 13.02 -2.83 -20.31
N ILE A 127 12.63 -1.69 -20.90
CA ILE A 127 11.78 -0.69 -20.23
C ILE A 127 10.35 -1.24 -20.02
N GLN A 128 9.84 -2.06 -20.93
CA GLN A 128 8.47 -2.59 -20.85
C GLN A 128 8.33 -3.80 -19.91
N THR A 129 9.34 -4.68 -19.89
CA THR A 129 9.26 -6.01 -19.24
C THR A 129 9.95 -6.06 -17.89
N SER A 130 10.97 -5.23 -17.67
CA SER A 130 11.75 -5.28 -16.45
C SER A 130 11.13 -4.35 -15.40
N ALA A 131 10.83 -4.88 -14.21
CA ALA A 131 10.44 -4.10 -13.04
C ALA A 131 11.67 -3.35 -12.48
N LEU A 132 12.15 -2.35 -13.22
CA LEU A 132 13.39 -1.63 -12.94
C LEU A 132 13.18 -0.50 -11.93
N ASP A 133 14.20 -0.25 -11.11
CA ASP A 133 14.26 0.96 -10.31
C ASP A 133 14.35 2.20 -11.20
N HIS A 134 13.82 3.34 -10.73
CA HIS A 134 13.89 4.64 -11.40
C HIS A 134 15.31 5.04 -11.84
N ARG A 135 16.35 4.58 -11.10
CA ARG A 135 17.77 4.80 -11.46
C ARG A 135 18.21 3.97 -12.67
N ALA A 136 17.77 2.72 -12.74
CA ALA A 136 18.09 1.84 -13.87
C ALA A 136 17.33 2.29 -15.13
N GLU A 137 16.07 2.72 -14.99
CA GLU A 137 15.30 3.33 -16.08
C GLU A 137 15.99 4.58 -16.64
N LYS A 138 16.49 5.48 -15.78
CA LYS A 138 17.26 6.67 -16.22
C LYS A 138 18.48 6.29 -17.07
N LYS A 139 19.24 5.26 -16.65
CA LYS A 139 20.40 4.77 -17.41
C LYS A 139 20.02 4.25 -18.80
N LEU A 140 18.90 3.53 -18.92
CA LEU A 140 18.39 3.05 -20.20
C LEU A 140 17.97 4.20 -21.11
N LEU A 141 17.30 5.22 -20.57
CA LEU A 141 16.94 6.42 -21.34
C LEU A 141 18.17 7.22 -21.79
N ASP A 142 19.24 7.25 -21.00
CA ASP A 142 20.50 7.88 -21.41
C ASP A 142 21.21 7.07 -22.50
N ARG A 143 21.17 5.73 -22.42
CA ARG A 143 21.66 4.86 -23.49
C ARG A 143 20.87 5.08 -24.79
N ARG A 144 19.53 5.11 -24.72
CA ARG A 144 18.67 5.39 -25.88
C ARG A 144 18.99 6.75 -26.49
N LYS A 145 19.13 7.79 -25.66
CA LYS A 145 19.47 9.14 -26.13
C LYS A 145 20.79 9.16 -26.92
N LYS A 146 21.84 8.50 -26.42
CA LYS A 146 23.13 8.39 -27.14
C LYS A 146 22.96 7.70 -28.50
N LEU A 147 22.24 6.58 -28.54
CA LEU A 147 21.94 5.86 -29.79
C LEU A 147 21.16 6.74 -30.80
N LEU A 148 20.19 7.51 -30.33
CA LEU A 148 19.42 8.45 -31.18
C LEU A 148 20.31 9.59 -31.72
N GLU A 149 21.25 10.09 -30.92
CA GLU A 149 22.22 11.13 -31.35
C GLU A 149 23.23 10.62 -32.37
N GLU A 150 23.71 9.38 -32.22
CA GLU A 150 24.54 8.71 -33.22
C GLU A 150 23.76 8.48 -34.53
N ASN A 151 22.50 8.05 -34.41
CA ASN A 151 21.63 7.84 -35.55
C ASN A 151 21.37 9.13 -36.35
N ASP A 152 21.08 10.24 -35.66
CA ASP A 152 20.85 11.54 -36.31
C ASP A 152 22.09 12.08 -37.03
N ARG A 153 23.28 11.95 -36.42
CA ARG A 153 24.54 12.34 -37.05
C ARG A 153 24.73 11.58 -38.36
N TRP A 154 24.48 10.28 -38.32
CA TRP A 154 24.55 9.43 -39.50
C TRP A 154 23.51 9.78 -40.57
N LEU A 155 22.24 10.04 -40.18
CA LEU A 155 21.19 10.44 -41.12
C LEU A 155 21.51 11.76 -41.85
N LYS A 156 22.09 12.74 -41.15
CA LYS A 156 22.46 14.04 -41.74
C LYS A 156 23.53 13.90 -42.82
N SER A 157 24.66 13.26 -42.50
CA SER A 157 25.74 13.01 -43.47
C SER A 157 25.25 12.26 -44.71
N ARG A 158 24.26 11.39 -44.53
CA ARG A 158 23.72 10.56 -45.60
C ARG A 158 22.71 11.26 -46.48
N ARG A 159 21.92 12.18 -45.91
CA ARG A 159 21.00 13.03 -46.67
C ARG A 159 21.74 13.90 -47.68
N GLU A 160 22.91 14.40 -47.29
CA GLU A 160 23.81 15.18 -48.15
C GLU A 160 24.41 14.31 -49.28
N SER A 161 24.61 13.01 -49.04
CA SER A 161 25.27 12.11 -49.99
C SER A 161 24.31 11.37 -50.93
N ASN A 162 23.05 11.13 -50.55
CA ASN A 162 22.11 10.28 -51.29
C ASN A 162 20.66 10.80 -51.23
N PRO A 163 20.24 11.66 -52.16
CA PRO A 163 18.88 12.22 -52.19
C PRO A 163 17.79 11.18 -52.51
N GLU A 164 18.11 10.09 -53.21
CA GLU A 164 17.14 9.00 -53.50
C GLU A 164 16.66 8.26 -52.25
N MET A 165 17.38 8.36 -51.13
CA MET A 165 17.03 7.73 -49.85
C MET A 165 16.27 8.67 -48.91
N ALA A 166 15.80 9.82 -49.39
CA ALA A 166 15.15 10.86 -48.59
C ALA A 166 13.93 10.35 -47.80
N THR A 167 13.07 9.52 -48.40
CA THR A 167 11.87 8.97 -47.73
C THR A 167 12.20 8.05 -46.56
N PHE A 168 13.26 7.25 -46.67
CA PHE A 168 13.79 6.42 -45.59
C PHE A 168 14.43 7.26 -44.48
N ILE A 169 15.17 8.31 -44.86
CA ILE A 169 15.79 9.23 -43.91
C ILE A 169 14.72 10.02 -43.14
N ASP A 170 13.66 10.46 -43.81
CA ASP A 170 12.57 11.23 -43.21
C ASP A 170 11.72 10.39 -42.25
N SER A 171 11.40 9.14 -42.61
CA SER A 171 10.72 8.20 -41.70
C SER A 171 11.57 7.92 -40.46
N ARG A 172 12.88 7.74 -40.63
CA ARG A 172 13.80 7.50 -39.50
C ARG A 172 14.02 8.73 -38.62
N SER A 173 14.07 9.92 -39.22
CA SER A 173 14.08 11.19 -38.48
C SER A 173 12.81 11.36 -37.65
N LYS A 174 11.63 11.12 -38.25
CA LYS A 174 10.34 11.13 -37.54
C LYS A 174 10.34 10.14 -36.37
N MET A 175 10.82 8.91 -36.57
CA MET A 175 10.98 7.92 -35.50
C MET A 175 11.84 8.45 -34.34
N ASN A 176 13.01 9.03 -34.63
CA ASN A 176 13.90 9.59 -33.60
C ASN A 176 13.22 10.72 -32.83
N THR A 177 12.44 11.58 -33.49
CA THR A 177 11.69 12.65 -32.80
C THR A 177 10.62 12.10 -31.86
N LEU A 178 9.94 11.00 -32.23
CA LEU A 178 8.94 10.36 -31.38
C LEU A 178 9.58 9.68 -30.17
N TYR A 179 10.71 8.98 -30.35
CA TYR A 179 11.44 8.41 -29.21
C TYR A 179 11.94 9.48 -28.25
N ARG A 180 12.44 10.61 -28.76
CA ARG A 180 12.78 11.76 -27.89
C ARG A 180 11.58 12.30 -27.11
N LYS A 181 10.41 12.40 -27.75
CA LYS A 181 9.17 12.82 -27.06
C LYS A 181 8.79 11.84 -25.96
N ALA A 182 8.85 10.54 -26.24
CA ALA A 182 8.59 9.49 -25.26
C ALA A 182 9.58 9.53 -24.09
N ASP A 183 10.88 9.58 -24.38
CA ASP A 183 11.94 9.61 -23.37
C ASP A 183 11.83 10.87 -22.49
N ASN A 184 11.53 12.03 -23.07
CA ASN A 184 11.33 13.27 -22.32
C ASN A 184 10.10 13.19 -21.40
N ALA A 185 8.99 12.59 -21.87
CA ALA A 185 7.81 12.36 -21.03
C ALA A 185 8.13 11.38 -19.90
N HIS A 186 8.89 10.32 -20.17
CA HIS A 186 9.29 9.32 -19.17
C HIS A 186 10.26 9.89 -18.14
N ARG A 187 11.25 10.70 -18.54
CA ARG A 187 12.15 11.40 -17.60
C ARG A 187 11.39 12.33 -16.65
N ARG A 188 10.49 13.16 -17.21
CA ARG A 188 9.62 14.04 -16.39
C ARG A 188 8.73 13.25 -15.44
N MET A 189 8.24 12.09 -15.89
CA MET A 189 7.45 11.19 -15.05
C MET A 189 8.28 10.69 -13.87
N ILE A 190 9.51 10.20 -14.10
CA ILE A 190 10.41 9.76 -13.04
C ILE A 190 10.69 10.89 -12.05
N GLU A 191 11.00 12.10 -12.52
CA GLU A 191 11.26 13.26 -11.65
C GLU A 191 10.07 13.62 -10.76
N ILE A 192 8.85 13.55 -11.31
CA ILE A 192 7.63 13.81 -10.52
C ILE A 192 7.43 12.71 -9.47
N VAL A 193 7.61 11.44 -9.84
CA VAL A 193 7.46 10.31 -8.92
C VAL A 193 8.49 10.39 -7.79
N GLU A 194 9.76 10.69 -8.10
CA GLU A 194 10.82 10.88 -7.09
C GLU A 194 10.47 12.00 -6.10
N LYS A 195 9.95 13.13 -6.59
CA LYS A 195 9.51 14.24 -5.72
C LYS A 195 8.24 13.90 -4.91
N ALA A 196 7.37 13.06 -5.46
CA ALA A 196 6.11 12.66 -4.84
C ALA A 196 6.28 11.60 -3.76
N GLN A 197 7.33 10.78 -3.83
CA GLN A 197 7.61 9.69 -2.90
C GLN A 197 7.53 10.10 -1.40
N PRO A 198 8.26 11.12 -0.92
CA PRO A 198 8.17 11.54 0.48
C PRO A 198 6.79 12.13 0.82
N MET A 199 6.07 12.70 -0.14
CA MET A 199 4.70 13.18 0.08
C MET A 199 3.72 12.01 0.23
N TYR A 200 3.91 10.92 -0.52
CA TYR A 200 3.13 9.70 -0.37
C TYR A 200 3.35 9.05 0.99
N GLU A 201 4.59 8.93 1.46
CA GLU A 201 4.89 8.42 2.80
C GLU A 201 4.20 9.24 3.89
N LYS A 202 4.29 10.58 3.81
CA LYS A 202 3.57 11.48 4.73
C LYS A 202 2.06 11.32 4.65
N LYS A 203 1.51 11.14 3.45
CA LYS A 203 0.07 10.88 3.24
C LYS A 203 -0.35 9.63 3.99
N VAL A 204 0.37 8.53 3.81
CA VAL A 204 0.05 7.23 4.43
C VAL A 204 0.01 7.39 5.96
N VAL A 205 1.05 7.99 6.54
CA VAL A 205 1.13 8.23 7.99
C VAL A 205 -0.05 9.08 8.48
N LEU A 206 -0.28 10.26 7.91
CA LEU A 206 -1.35 11.16 8.37
C LEU A 206 -2.76 10.56 8.17
N THR A 207 -2.97 9.79 7.10
CA THR A 207 -4.25 9.10 6.91
C THR A 207 -4.45 7.97 7.92
N ALA A 208 -3.37 7.31 8.34
CA ALA A 208 -3.43 6.28 9.37
C ALA A 208 -3.71 6.91 10.75
N GLU A 209 -3.06 8.02 11.07
CA GLU A 209 -3.31 8.80 12.29
C GLU A 209 -4.76 9.27 12.37
N LEU A 210 -5.29 9.89 11.31
CA LEU A 210 -6.69 10.33 11.28
C LEU A 210 -7.67 9.16 11.45
N ARG A 211 -7.38 8.01 10.82
CA ARG A 211 -8.20 6.80 10.97
C ARG A 211 -8.19 6.29 12.41
N GLU A 212 -7.04 6.36 13.07
CA GLU A 212 -6.91 5.90 14.45
C GLU A 212 -7.63 6.82 15.43
N ILE A 213 -7.51 8.14 15.26
CA ILE A 213 -8.25 9.12 16.05
C ILE A 213 -9.76 8.91 15.91
N ARG A 214 -10.26 8.72 14.68
CA ARG A 214 -11.69 8.42 14.44
C ARG A 214 -12.14 7.15 15.14
N ARG A 215 -11.35 6.08 15.11
CA ARG A 215 -11.65 4.83 15.81
C ARG A 215 -11.68 5.01 17.33
N GLN A 216 -10.72 5.74 17.88
CA GLN A 216 -10.66 6.02 19.31
C GLN A 216 -11.84 6.87 19.74
N LEU A 217 -12.22 7.85 18.92
CA LEU A 217 -13.39 8.69 19.13
C LEU A 217 -14.69 7.88 19.09
N ASP A 218 -14.88 7.03 18.08
CA ASP A 218 -16.04 6.14 17.98
C ASP A 218 -16.12 5.22 19.21
N ARG A 219 -14.98 4.66 19.63
CA ARG A 219 -14.91 3.81 20.82
C ARG A 219 -15.21 4.58 22.09
N ALA A 220 -14.71 5.80 22.25
CA ALA A 220 -14.97 6.64 23.41
C ALA A 220 -16.47 7.03 23.48
N LYS A 221 -17.08 7.37 22.34
CA LYS A 221 -18.53 7.64 22.24
C LYS A 221 -19.36 6.41 22.59
N GLU A 222 -18.97 5.24 22.09
CA GLU A 222 -19.63 3.97 22.43
C GLU A 222 -19.52 3.65 23.93
N LEU A 223 -18.32 3.80 24.51
CA LEU A 223 -18.09 3.58 25.95
C LEU A 223 -18.92 4.54 26.81
N LEU A 224 -19.03 5.81 26.39
CA LEU A 224 -19.85 6.79 27.08
C LEU A 224 -21.33 6.43 27.01
N ALA A 225 -21.83 6.02 25.84
CA ALA A 225 -23.22 5.57 25.68
C ALA A 225 -23.56 4.33 26.50
N GLN A 226 -22.59 3.41 26.69
CA GLN A 226 -22.76 2.21 27.52
C GLN A 226 -22.59 2.48 29.02
N SER A 227 -21.99 3.61 29.42
CA SER A 227 -21.57 3.88 30.80
C SER A 227 -22.73 3.86 31.79
N ASP A 228 -23.87 4.47 31.45
CA ASP A 228 -25.05 4.53 32.34
C ASP A 228 -25.64 3.15 32.61
N HIS A 229 -25.82 2.36 31.56
CA HIS A 229 -26.31 0.98 31.70
C HIS A 229 -25.32 0.12 32.50
N ALA A 230 -24.03 0.32 32.25
CA ALA A 230 -22.94 -0.36 32.91
C ALA A 230 -22.83 -0.02 34.41
N ILE A 231 -23.08 1.23 34.79
CA ILE A 231 -23.15 1.70 36.19
C ILE A 231 -24.38 1.10 36.87
N ALA A 232 -25.56 1.25 36.26
CA ALA A 232 -26.83 0.72 36.78
C ALA A 232 -26.78 -0.80 36.99
N HIS A 233 -26.12 -1.55 36.10
CA HIS A 233 -25.92 -2.98 36.25
C HIS A 233 -25.18 -3.32 37.55
N TRP A 234 -24.06 -2.66 37.84
CA TRP A 234 -23.26 -2.96 39.05
C TRP A 234 -23.88 -2.40 40.32
N GLU A 235 -24.53 -1.23 40.27
CA GLU A 235 -25.30 -0.71 41.40
C GLU A 235 -26.40 -1.69 41.82
N ARG A 236 -27.08 -2.29 40.84
CA ARG A 236 -28.09 -3.32 41.11
C ARG A 236 -27.48 -4.58 41.71
N ARG A 237 -26.32 -5.04 41.21
CA ARG A 237 -25.62 -6.23 41.77
C ARG A 237 -25.16 -6.03 43.21
N LEU A 238 -24.74 -4.82 43.56
CA LEU A 238 -24.36 -4.49 44.93
C LEU A 238 -25.57 -4.41 45.88
N LYS A 239 -26.76 -4.08 45.37
CA LYS A 239 -28.01 -4.01 46.16
C LYS A 239 -28.72 -5.35 46.28
N ASP A 240 -28.94 -6.02 45.16
CA ASP A 240 -29.79 -7.21 45.05
C ASP A 240 -28.98 -8.52 45.14
N GLY A 241 -27.65 -8.45 45.05
CA GLY A 241 -26.72 -9.57 45.12
C GLY A 241 -26.23 -10.11 43.77
N PHE A 242 -25.36 -11.12 43.84
CA PHE A 242 -24.65 -11.67 42.67
C PHE A 242 -25.29 -12.93 42.05
N GLY A 243 -26.38 -13.42 42.65
CA GLY A 243 -27.13 -14.58 42.19
C GLY A 243 -27.99 -14.31 40.95
N GLU A 244 -28.95 -15.19 40.68
CA GLU A 244 -29.92 -15.01 39.59
C GLU A 244 -30.95 -13.93 39.96
N LEU A 245 -31.01 -12.85 39.18
CA LEU A 245 -31.89 -11.69 39.46
C LEU A 245 -33.05 -11.53 38.45
N GLY A 246 -33.17 -12.44 37.48
CA GLY A 246 -34.15 -12.36 36.40
C GLY A 246 -33.93 -11.18 35.43
N GLY A 247 -34.71 -11.12 34.35
CA GLY A 247 -34.70 -9.97 33.42
C GLY A 247 -33.38 -9.73 32.68
N GLY A 248 -32.62 -10.79 32.37
CA GLY A 248 -31.34 -10.68 31.66
C GLY A 248 -30.10 -10.58 32.57
N PHE A 249 -30.25 -10.75 33.89
CA PHE A 249 -29.15 -10.78 34.86
C PHE A 249 -28.83 -12.23 35.31
N PRO A 250 -27.86 -12.91 34.67
CA PRO A 250 -27.51 -14.29 35.00
C PRO A 250 -26.79 -14.42 36.35
N ASP A 251 -26.79 -15.60 36.97
CA ASP A 251 -26.00 -15.85 38.19
C ASP A 251 -24.49 -15.75 37.91
N LEU A 252 -23.85 -14.74 38.50
CA LEU A 252 -22.40 -14.50 38.35
C LEU A 252 -21.57 -15.44 39.22
N MET A 253 -22.16 -16.01 40.27
CA MET A 253 -21.50 -16.93 41.20
C MET A 253 -21.63 -18.39 40.78
N ALA A 254 -22.46 -18.71 39.78
CA ALA A 254 -22.70 -20.07 39.30
C ALA A 254 -21.41 -20.86 38.99
N ALA A 255 -20.40 -20.21 38.40
CA ALA A 255 -19.11 -20.84 38.12
C ALA A 255 -18.29 -21.12 39.39
N ASN A 256 -18.27 -20.17 40.33
CA ASN A 256 -17.60 -20.34 41.62
C ASN A 256 -18.25 -21.49 42.42
N ILE A 257 -19.58 -21.49 42.50
CA ILE A 257 -20.37 -22.54 43.16
C ILE A 257 -20.14 -23.91 42.52
N ARG A 258 -19.99 -23.98 41.19
CA ARG A 258 -19.69 -25.22 40.49
C ARG A 258 -18.32 -25.77 40.88
N VAL A 259 -17.30 -24.92 40.91
CA VAL A 259 -15.92 -25.32 41.24
C VAL A 259 -15.81 -25.71 42.71
N SER A 260 -16.43 -24.95 43.62
CA SER A 260 -16.41 -25.29 45.05
C SER A 260 -17.10 -26.62 45.36
N LYS A 261 -18.10 -27.02 44.57
CA LYS A 261 -18.73 -28.35 44.62
C LYS A 261 -17.89 -29.47 43.98
N GLY A 262 -16.63 -29.22 43.62
CA GLY A 262 -15.73 -30.19 42.97
C GLY A 262 -15.95 -30.34 41.46
N GLY A 263 -16.73 -29.45 40.84
CA GLY A 263 -16.96 -29.44 39.40
C GLY A 263 -15.81 -28.84 38.60
N ARG A 264 -15.82 -29.06 37.27
CA ARG A 264 -14.80 -28.53 36.35
C ARG A 264 -14.88 -27.01 36.22
N SER A 265 -13.73 -26.33 36.23
CA SER A 265 -13.63 -24.90 35.95
C SER A 265 -13.96 -24.58 34.48
N SER A 266 -14.46 -23.38 34.22
CA SER A 266 -14.80 -22.91 32.85
C SER A 266 -13.59 -22.75 31.94
N PHE A 267 -12.39 -22.58 32.51
CA PHE A 267 -11.13 -22.47 31.78
C PHE A 267 -10.48 -23.81 31.46
N ALA A 268 -10.99 -24.94 31.97
CA ALA A 268 -10.51 -26.25 31.58
C ALA A 268 -10.81 -26.46 30.09
N ARG A 269 -9.80 -26.28 29.23
CA ARG A 269 -9.85 -26.62 27.80
C ARG A 269 -10.52 -27.98 27.70
N ASN A 270 -11.65 -28.06 26.99
CA ASN A 270 -12.25 -29.32 26.60
C ASN A 270 -11.20 -30.12 25.82
N SER A 271 -10.43 -30.98 26.51
CA SER A 271 -9.61 -31.98 25.87
C SER A 271 -10.58 -33.00 25.30
N LYS A 272 -11.03 -32.77 24.07
CA LYS A 272 -11.67 -33.85 23.32
C LYS A 272 -10.66 -35.01 23.28
N PRO A 273 -11.01 -36.20 23.75
CA PRO A 273 -10.11 -37.34 23.64
C PRO A 273 -9.82 -37.56 22.15
N LYS A 274 -8.54 -37.57 21.77
CA LYS A 274 -8.09 -37.95 20.43
C LYS A 274 -8.68 -39.34 20.17
N ARG A 275 -9.65 -39.45 19.24
CA ARG A 275 -10.09 -40.75 18.74
C ARG A 275 -8.87 -41.42 18.12
N GLY A 276 -8.47 -42.56 18.68
CA GLY A 276 -7.29 -43.30 18.28
C GLY A 276 -7.36 -43.68 16.82
N GLY A 277 -6.36 -43.26 16.04
CA GLY A 277 -6.06 -43.85 14.76
C GLY A 277 -5.26 -45.12 14.99
N ALA A 278 -5.88 -46.27 14.77
CA ALA A 278 -5.19 -47.54 14.62
C ALA A 278 -6.03 -48.50 13.79
N ALA A 279 -5.63 -48.66 12.52
CA ALA A 279 -5.63 -49.95 11.83
C ALA A 279 -4.65 -49.84 10.65
N PRO A 280 -3.46 -50.44 10.71
CA PRO A 280 -2.72 -50.75 9.49
C PRO A 280 -3.40 -51.97 8.84
N ARG A 281 -3.78 -51.81 7.58
CA ARG A 281 -4.33 -52.86 6.73
C ARG A 281 -3.17 -53.78 6.36
N GLY A 282 -3.24 -55.04 6.77
CA GLY A 282 -2.30 -56.07 6.34
C GLY A 282 -2.55 -56.45 4.89
N GLU A 283 -1.46 -56.56 4.13
CA GLU A 283 -1.38 -57.34 2.89
C GLU A 283 -0.22 -58.33 3.10
N GLU A 284 -0.55 -59.60 3.28
CA GLU A 284 0.32 -60.74 3.02
C GLU A 284 -0.10 -61.35 1.67
N GLU A 285 0.91 -61.66 0.86
CA GLU A 285 1.01 -62.58 -0.30
C GLU A 285 -0.10 -62.64 -1.37
#